data_AF-A0A970KRT9-F1
#
_entry.id   AF-A0A970KRT9-F1
#
_cell.length_a   1.000
_cell.length_b   1.000
_cell.length_c   1.000
_cell.angle_alpha   90.00
_cell.angle_beta   90.00
_cell.angle_gamma   90.00
#
_symmetry.space_group_name_H-M   'P 1'
#
loop_
_entity.id
_entity.type
_entity.pdbx_description
1 polymer ?
#
loop_
_entity_poly.entity_id
_entity_poly.type
_entity_poly.pdbx_seq_one_letter_code
_entity_poly.pdbx_strand_id
1 'polypeptide(L)'
;VQGYSPRDAVWMRPQTTVAGMVAKQTGEAPFVVPPALLAAAPAAPASRWADPRLGDVPVGFLADADTTGGNSGSPVVNGRGELVGVNFDRVWENVANDFGFNPEIARNVSADARYLLWLLETLHGAAAEGLLAELGIRAPARP
;
A
#
# COMPACT_ATOMS: atom_id res chain seq x y z
N VAL A 1 -2.57 1.54 -12.47
CA VAL A 1 -1.42 1.13 -11.63
C VAL A 1 -0.20 1.07 -12.52
N GLN A 2 0.73 2.01 -12.36
CA GLN A 2 1.83 2.21 -13.31
C GLN A 2 3.07 2.77 -12.62
N GLY A 3 4.24 2.23 -12.95
CA GLY A 3 5.53 2.74 -12.51
C GLY A 3 5.95 3.99 -13.30
N TYR A 4 7.17 4.47 -13.08
CA TYR A 4 7.73 5.58 -13.85
C TYR A 4 9.26 5.61 -13.76
N SER A 5 9.89 6.38 -14.64
CA SER A 5 11.34 6.60 -14.65
C SER A 5 11.62 8.05 -14.28
N PRO A 6 12.07 8.36 -13.05
CA PRO A 6 12.37 9.75 -12.65
C PRO A 6 13.63 10.29 -13.34
N ARG A 7 14.51 9.40 -13.81
CA ARG A 7 15.75 9.72 -14.51
C ARG A 7 16.21 8.52 -15.33
N ASP A 8 17.25 8.73 -16.14
CA ASP A 8 17.88 7.69 -16.94
C ASP A 8 18.29 6.47 -16.10
N ALA A 9 18.12 5.29 -16.70
CA ALA A 9 18.43 3.97 -16.12
C ALA A 9 17.81 3.63 -14.75
N VAL A 10 16.80 4.37 -14.27
CA VAL A 10 16.13 4.11 -12.98
C VAL A 10 14.65 3.90 -13.17
N TRP A 11 14.18 2.68 -12.91
CA TRP A 11 12.75 2.35 -12.95
C TRP A 11 12.15 2.20 -11.55
N MET A 12 11.17 3.06 -11.23
CA MET A 12 10.36 2.96 -10.03
C MET A 12 9.19 2.01 -10.30
N ARG A 13 9.25 0.81 -9.70
CA ARG A 13 8.18 -0.19 -9.81
C ARG A 13 6.87 0.36 -9.20
N PRO A 14 5.71 -0.03 -9.74
CA PRO A 14 4.42 0.50 -9.31
C PRO A 14 3.98 0.08 -7.91
N GLN A 15 4.59 -0.93 -7.30
CA GLN A 15 4.14 -1.49 -6.02
C GLN A 15 5.33 -1.79 -5.11
N THR A 16 5.15 -1.52 -3.82
CA THR A 16 6.10 -1.87 -2.75
C THR A 16 5.56 -3.01 -1.91
N THR A 17 6.40 -3.63 -1.07
CA THR A 17 6.04 -4.80 -0.29
C THR A 17 6.49 -4.70 1.17
N VAL A 18 5.99 -5.60 2.03
CA VAL A 18 6.36 -5.70 3.44
C VAL A 18 7.87 -5.94 3.60
N ALA A 19 8.50 -6.75 2.76
CA ALA A 19 9.94 -6.90 2.74
C ALA A 19 10.67 -5.56 2.52
N GLY A 20 10.14 -4.68 1.67
CA GLY A 20 10.66 -3.34 1.46
C GLY A 20 10.50 -2.40 2.66
N MET A 21 9.45 -2.59 3.47
CA MET A 21 9.29 -1.91 4.75
C MET A 21 10.35 -2.39 5.75
N VAL A 22 10.52 -3.71 5.91
CA VAL A 22 11.51 -4.29 6.83
C VAL A 22 12.94 -3.88 6.45
N ALA A 23 13.26 -3.84 5.17
CA ALA A 23 14.58 -3.42 4.69
C ALA A 23 14.95 -1.97 5.07
N LYS A 24 13.96 -1.13 5.42
CA LYS A 24 14.15 0.26 5.84
C LYS A 24 14.18 0.45 7.35
N GLN A 25 13.83 -0.57 8.14
CA GLN A 25 13.81 -0.50 9.60
C GLN A 25 15.23 -0.19 10.13
N THR A 26 15.34 0.81 11.00
CA THR A 26 16.60 1.19 11.66
C THR A 26 16.58 1.02 13.19
N GLY A 27 15.41 0.81 13.77
CA GLY A 27 15.16 0.78 15.22
C GLY A 27 14.86 2.17 15.81
N GLU A 28 14.93 3.23 15.00
CA GLU A 28 14.79 4.62 15.43
C GLU A 28 13.80 5.38 14.55
N ALA A 29 13.18 6.43 15.11
CA ALA A 29 12.27 7.28 14.34
C ALA A 29 13.02 8.01 13.20
N PRO A 30 12.41 8.19 12.00
CA PRO A 30 11.02 7.81 11.64
C PRO A 30 10.88 6.37 11.13
N PHE A 31 11.98 5.61 11.05
CA PHE A 31 11.99 4.26 10.47
C PHE A 31 11.93 3.17 11.53
N VAL A 32 11.03 3.31 12.51
CA VAL A 32 10.78 2.31 13.54
C VAL A 32 9.52 1.51 13.23
N VAL A 33 9.69 0.23 12.90
CA VAL A 33 8.59 -0.72 12.67
C VAL A 33 8.18 -1.39 14.00
N PRO A 34 6.88 -1.45 14.34
CA PRO A 34 6.38 -2.15 15.53
C PRO A 34 6.87 -3.61 15.61
N PRO A 35 7.27 -4.11 16.79
CA PRO A 35 7.79 -5.47 16.96
C PRO A 35 6.86 -6.57 16.45
N ALA A 36 5.54 -6.41 16.60
CA ALA A 36 4.56 -7.37 16.10
C ALA A 36 4.59 -7.51 14.57
N LEU A 37 4.78 -6.40 13.84
CA LEU A 37 4.91 -6.43 12.38
C LEU A 37 6.23 -7.05 11.93
N LEU A 38 7.32 -6.76 12.65
CA LEU A 38 8.61 -7.41 12.39
C LEU A 38 8.53 -8.93 12.58
N ALA A 39 7.87 -9.39 13.64
CA ALA A 39 7.68 -10.81 13.91
C ALA A 39 6.78 -11.49 12.86
N ALA A 40 5.78 -10.77 12.32
CA ALA A 40 4.86 -11.29 11.30
C ALA A 40 5.40 -11.24 9.87
N ALA A 41 6.34 -10.32 9.57
CA ALA A 41 6.85 -10.10 8.23
C ALA A 41 7.39 -11.36 7.52
N PRO A 42 8.11 -12.30 8.17
CA PRO A 42 8.55 -13.54 7.52
C PRO A 42 7.41 -14.42 7.00
N ALA A 43 6.23 -14.34 7.62
CA ALA A 43 5.04 -15.07 7.20
C ALA A 43 4.15 -14.29 6.23
N ALA A 44 4.43 -13.01 5.96
CA ALA A 44 3.64 -12.17 5.07
C ALA A 44 3.48 -12.78 3.66
N PRO A 45 4.53 -13.34 3.01
CA PRO A 45 4.41 -14.03 1.71
C PRO A 45 3.41 -15.19 1.68
N ALA A 46 3.19 -15.87 2.81
CA ALA A 46 2.26 -17.00 2.92
C ALA A 46 0.87 -16.58 3.40
N SER A 47 0.68 -15.31 3.76
CA SER A 47 -0.60 -14.80 4.22
C SER A 47 -1.62 -14.73 3.09
N ARG A 48 -2.91 -14.77 3.44
CA ARG A 48 -4.02 -14.56 2.49
C ARG A 48 -4.03 -13.18 1.81
N TRP A 49 -3.18 -12.27 2.29
CA TRP A 49 -3.08 -10.89 1.82
C TRP A 49 -1.96 -10.70 0.78
N ALA A 50 -1.13 -11.73 0.56
CA ALA A 50 -0.04 -11.68 -0.40
C ALA A 50 -0.54 -11.57 -1.86
N ASP A 51 0.17 -10.81 -2.69
CA ASP A 51 -0.01 -10.84 -4.13
C ASP A 51 0.90 -11.94 -4.72
N PRO A 52 0.34 -12.97 -5.39
CA PRO A 52 1.15 -14.03 -5.97
C PRO A 52 2.22 -13.55 -6.96
N ARG A 53 2.00 -12.41 -7.61
CA ARG A 53 2.97 -11.83 -8.57
C ARG A 53 4.11 -11.09 -7.90
N LEU A 54 3.87 -10.55 -6.70
CA LEU A 54 4.90 -9.90 -5.89
C LEU A 54 5.60 -10.89 -4.96
N GLY A 55 4.95 -12.02 -4.65
CA GLY A 55 5.45 -12.99 -3.68
C GLY A 55 5.45 -12.47 -2.24
N ASP A 56 4.66 -11.42 -1.95
CA ASP A 56 4.64 -10.72 -0.67
C ASP A 56 3.33 -9.91 -0.51
N VAL A 57 3.06 -9.40 0.69
CA VAL A 57 1.97 -8.44 0.93
C VAL A 57 2.37 -7.08 0.35
N PRO A 58 1.57 -6.52 -0.58
CA PRO A 58 1.81 -5.19 -1.11
C PRO A 58 1.53 -4.14 -0.04
N VAL A 59 2.32 -3.06 0.00
CA VAL A 59 2.20 -1.98 1.00
C VAL A 59 1.59 -0.73 0.39
N GLY A 60 2.25 -0.15 -0.60
CA GLY A 60 1.75 0.99 -1.35
C GLY A 60 1.88 0.78 -2.85
N PHE A 61 1.13 1.55 -3.62
CA PHE A 61 1.16 1.49 -5.08
C PHE A 61 1.01 2.86 -5.73
N LEU A 62 1.49 2.93 -6.97
CA LEU A 62 1.44 4.08 -7.84
C LEU A 62 0.34 3.93 -8.90
N ALA A 63 -0.35 5.02 -9.17
CA ALA A 63 -1.21 5.17 -10.34
C ALA A 63 -1.00 6.54 -10.98
N ASP A 64 -1.49 6.68 -12.20
CA ASP A 64 -1.44 7.86 -13.06
C ASP A 64 -2.68 8.75 -12.89
N ALA A 65 -3.38 8.64 -11.74
CA ALA A 65 -4.48 9.52 -11.43
C ALA A 65 -3.97 10.92 -11.11
N ASP A 66 -4.65 11.94 -11.64
CA ASP A 66 -4.32 13.33 -11.37
C ASP A 66 -4.91 13.74 -10.01
N THR A 67 -4.03 13.90 -9.02
CA THR A 67 -4.40 14.29 -7.67
C THR A 67 -3.68 15.56 -7.24
N THR A 68 -4.29 16.28 -6.31
CA THR A 68 -3.74 17.45 -5.63
C THR A 68 -4.16 17.51 -4.16
N GLY A 69 -3.76 18.56 -3.44
CA GLY A 69 -4.21 18.84 -2.07
C GLY A 69 -5.73 18.74 -1.97
N GLY A 70 -6.21 18.00 -0.98
CA GLY A 70 -7.63 17.66 -0.82
C GLY A 70 -8.00 16.22 -1.22
N ASN A 71 -7.13 15.50 -1.95
CA ASN A 71 -7.34 14.08 -2.28
C ASN A 71 -6.78 13.10 -1.24
N SER A 72 -6.29 13.60 -0.09
CA SER A 72 -5.86 12.73 1.01
C SER A 72 -7.06 11.99 1.59
N GLY A 73 -6.98 10.66 1.65
CA GLY A 73 -8.07 9.80 2.09
C GLY A 73 -9.04 9.38 0.98
N SER A 74 -8.84 9.84 -0.27
CA SER A 74 -9.73 9.44 -1.38
C SER A 74 -9.68 7.92 -1.62
N PRO A 75 -10.84 7.27 -1.78
CA PRO A 75 -10.88 5.85 -2.09
C PRO A 75 -10.38 5.60 -3.51
N VAL A 76 -9.51 4.61 -3.67
CA VAL A 76 -9.10 4.09 -4.99
C VAL A 76 -9.92 2.85 -5.28
N VAL A 77 -10.65 2.84 -6.40
CA VAL A 77 -11.51 1.74 -6.79
C VAL A 77 -11.01 1.03 -8.05
N ASN A 78 -11.30 -0.27 -8.18
CA ASN A 78 -11.03 -1.02 -9.40
C ASN A 78 -12.14 -0.83 -10.46
N GLY A 79 -12.01 -1.49 -11.62
CA GLY A 79 -12.99 -1.41 -12.70
C GLY A 79 -14.41 -1.94 -12.38
N ARG A 80 -14.61 -2.54 -11.19
CA ARG A 80 -15.92 -2.94 -10.66
C ARG A 80 -16.45 -2.01 -9.57
N GLY A 81 -15.72 -0.96 -9.22
CA GLY A 81 -16.09 -0.04 -8.13
C GLY A 81 -15.75 -0.56 -6.73
N GLU A 82 -14.96 -1.63 -6.60
CA GLU A 82 -14.52 -2.14 -5.29
C GLU A 82 -13.29 -1.38 -4.80
N LEU A 83 -13.22 -1.10 -3.50
CA LEU A 83 -12.07 -0.44 -2.87
C LEU A 83 -10.80 -1.31 -2.97
N VAL A 84 -9.73 -0.74 -3.52
CA VAL A 84 -8.42 -1.40 -3.63
C VAL A 84 -7.28 -0.63 -2.98
N GLY A 85 -7.53 0.61 -2.55
CA GLY A 85 -6.56 1.39 -1.81
C GLY A 85 -7.09 2.73 -1.34
N VAL A 86 -6.23 3.46 -0.64
CA VAL A 86 -6.52 4.81 -0.13
C VAL A 86 -5.40 5.74 -0.55
N ASN A 87 -5.73 6.79 -1.29
CA ASN A 87 -4.76 7.80 -1.70
C ASN A 87 -4.28 8.59 -0.49
N PHE A 88 -2.97 8.78 -0.35
CA PHE A 88 -2.41 9.56 0.75
C PHE A 88 -1.40 10.62 0.31
N ASP A 89 -0.74 10.43 -0.84
CA ASP A 89 0.29 11.36 -1.29
C ASP A 89 0.50 11.32 -2.81
N ARG A 90 1.53 12.02 -3.28
CA ARG A 90 2.04 12.04 -4.66
C ARG A 90 3.55 11.88 -4.65
N VAL A 91 4.13 11.43 -5.77
CA VAL A 91 5.60 11.35 -5.87
C VAL A 91 6.22 12.74 -5.97
N TRP A 92 7.52 12.84 -5.71
CA TRP A 92 8.26 14.11 -5.75
C TRP A 92 8.12 14.85 -7.08
N GLU A 93 8.10 14.11 -8.19
CA GLU A 93 7.97 14.65 -9.54
C GLU A 93 6.59 15.31 -9.79
N ASN A 94 5.61 15.11 -8.91
CA ASN A 94 4.26 15.72 -9.01
C ASN A 94 4.13 17.07 -8.30
N VAL A 95 5.18 17.63 -7.69
CA VAL A 95 5.05 18.91 -6.95
C VAL A 95 4.52 20.04 -7.85
N ALA A 96 4.84 20.01 -9.15
CA ALA A 96 4.37 20.99 -10.13
C ALA A 96 2.99 20.66 -10.75
N ASN A 97 2.36 19.52 -10.42
CA ASN A 97 1.11 19.10 -11.05
C ASN A 97 -0.03 20.10 -10.85
N ASP A 98 0.01 20.91 -9.80
CA ASP A 98 -0.99 21.94 -9.55
C ASP A 98 -1.05 23.00 -10.66
N PHE A 99 -0.01 23.08 -11.51
CA PHE A 99 0.10 23.99 -12.66
C PHE A 99 0.09 23.28 -14.01
N GLY A 100 0.31 21.95 -14.05
CA GLY A 100 0.29 21.16 -15.28
C GLY A 100 0.65 19.69 -15.06
N PHE A 101 -0.21 18.80 -15.55
CA PHE A 101 -0.03 17.35 -15.43
C PHE A 101 0.94 16.79 -16.47
N ASN A 102 1.96 16.04 -16.03
CA ASN A 102 2.84 15.28 -16.92
C ASN A 102 2.60 13.76 -16.79
N PRO A 103 1.92 13.10 -17.75
CA PRO A 103 1.59 11.68 -17.65
C PRO A 103 2.81 10.74 -17.57
N GLU A 104 3.99 11.18 -18.01
CA GLU A 104 5.20 10.33 -18.02
C GLU A 104 5.74 10.09 -16.61
N ILE A 105 5.71 11.11 -15.75
CA ILE A 105 6.31 11.09 -14.41
C ILE A 105 5.27 11.22 -13.29
N ALA A 106 4.09 11.76 -13.58
CA ALA A 106 3.11 12.09 -12.55
C ALA A 106 2.49 10.83 -11.95
N ARG A 107 2.71 10.56 -10.65
CA ARG A 107 2.07 9.45 -9.94
C ARG A 107 1.47 9.87 -8.59
N ASN A 108 0.24 9.43 -8.34
CA ASN A 108 -0.33 9.45 -7.00
C ASN A 108 0.12 8.20 -6.22
N VAL A 109 0.21 8.32 -4.90
CA VAL A 109 0.67 7.27 -3.99
C VAL A 109 -0.50 6.85 -3.10
N SER A 110 -0.79 5.55 -3.11
CA SER A 110 -1.90 4.97 -2.37
C SER A 110 -1.43 3.83 -1.48
N ALA A 111 -2.03 3.68 -0.30
CA ALA A 111 -1.88 2.48 0.52
C ALA A 111 -2.73 1.36 -0.09
N ASP A 112 -2.17 0.15 -0.22
CA ASP A 112 -2.89 -1.02 -0.73
C ASP A 112 -3.89 -1.51 0.33
N ALA A 113 -5.14 -1.75 -0.07
CA ALA A 113 -6.17 -2.22 0.87
C ALA A 113 -5.77 -3.55 1.54
N ARG A 114 -5.02 -4.42 0.85
CA ARG A 114 -4.51 -5.67 1.44
C ARG A 114 -3.54 -5.41 2.58
N TYR A 115 -2.70 -4.37 2.47
CA TYR A 115 -1.82 -3.96 3.56
C TYR A 115 -2.60 -3.51 4.79
N LEU A 116 -3.63 -2.69 4.58
CA LEU A 116 -4.47 -2.18 5.67
C LEU A 116 -5.17 -3.33 6.41
N LEU A 117 -5.70 -4.30 5.66
CA LEU A 117 -6.33 -5.48 6.23
C LEU A 117 -5.31 -6.41 6.92
N TRP A 118 -4.12 -6.59 6.33
CA TRP A 118 -3.02 -7.33 6.95
C TRP A 118 -2.56 -6.69 8.27
N LEU A 119 -2.44 -5.36 8.31
CA LEU A 119 -2.12 -4.62 9.53
C LEU A 119 -3.19 -4.82 10.61
N LEU A 120 -4.47 -4.67 10.26
CA LEU A 120 -5.57 -4.86 11.19
C LEU A 120 -5.55 -6.26 11.82
N GLU A 121 -5.40 -7.29 10.99
CA GLU A 121 -5.35 -8.69 11.45
C GLU A 121 -4.09 -8.97 12.28
N THR A 122 -2.93 -8.46 11.86
CA THR A 122 -1.63 -8.72 12.51
C THR A 122 -1.49 -8.00 13.84
N LEU A 123 -1.96 -6.75 13.94
CA LEU A 123 -1.80 -5.92 15.13
C LEU A 123 -2.91 -6.11 16.16
N HIS A 124 -4.13 -6.36 15.70
CA HIS A 124 -5.30 -6.35 16.57
C HIS A 124 -5.99 -7.72 16.68
N GLY A 125 -5.69 -8.66 15.79
CA GLY A 125 -6.19 -10.05 15.87
C GLY A 125 -7.71 -10.10 16.09
N ALA A 126 -8.13 -10.77 17.16
CA ALA A 126 -9.54 -10.91 17.52
C ALA A 126 -10.27 -9.57 17.71
N ALA A 127 -9.58 -8.51 18.16
CA ALA A 127 -10.20 -7.19 18.33
C ALA A 127 -10.60 -6.53 17.00
N ALA A 128 -10.03 -6.95 15.86
CA ALA A 128 -10.42 -6.47 14.53
C ALA A 128 -11.58 -7.27 13.91
N GLU A 129 -12.01 -8.40 14.49
CA GLU A 129 -13.01 -9.29 13.88
C GLU A 129 -14.34 -8.57 13.58
N GLY A 130 -14.80 -7.69 14.48
CA GLY A 130 -16.03 -6.92 14.28
C GLY A 130 -15.95 -6.00 13.06
N LEU A 131 -14.84 -5.26 12.90
CA LEU A 131 -14.62 -4.37 11.77
C LEU A 131 -14.46 -5.16 10.46
N LEU A 132 -13.71 -6.26 10.48
CA LEU A 132 -13.57 -7.12 9.30
C LEU A 132 -14.91 -7.70 8.87
N ALA A 133 -15.76 -8.12 9.81
CA ALA A 133 -17.10 -8.60 9.52
C ALA A 133 -18.00 -7.51 8.92
N GLU A 134 -17.96 -6.29 9.46
CA GLU A 134 -18.68 -5.13 8.92
C GLU A 134 -18.27 -4.82 7.47
N LEU A 135 -16.97 -4.93 7.17
CA LEU A 135 -16.42 -4.77 5.81
C LEU A 135 -16.70 -5.96 4.88
N GLY A 136 -17.41 -7.00 5.36
CA GLY A 136 -17.69 -8.21 4.58
C GLY A 136 -16.47 -9.12 4.38
N ILE A 137 -15.38 -8.89 5.11
CA ILE A 137 -14.14 -9.65 5.05
C ILE A 137 -14.21 -10.83 6.03
N ARG A 138 -14.51 -12.02 5.51
CA ARG A 138 -14.60 -13.23 6.34
C ARG A 138 -13.22 -13.71 6.75
N ALA A 139 -13.07 -14.15 8.00
CA ALA A 139 -11.90 -14.90 8.44
C ALA A 139 -11.73 -16.18 7.60
N PRO A 140 -10.50 -16.69 7.40
CA PRO A 140 -10.34 -18.01 6.79
C PRO A 140 -11.04 -19.03 7.70
N ALA A 141 -11.61 -20.09 7.12
CA ALA A 141 -12.14 -21.18 7.91
C ALA A 141 -11.04 -21.69 8.85
N ARG A 142 -11.29 -21.71 10.16
CA ARG A 142 -10.38 -22.38 11.10
C ARG A 142 -10.36 -23.88 10.74
N PRO A 143 -9.19 -24.53 10.76
CA PRO A 143 -9.10 -25.97 10.54
C PRO A 143 -9.93 -26.76 11.57
#